data_AF-A0A524KG53-F1
#
_entry.id   AF-A0A524KG53-F1
#
_cell.length_a   1.000
_cell.length_b   1.000
_cell.length_c   1.000
_cell.angle_alpha   90.00
_cell.angle_beta   90.00
_cell.angle_gamma   90.00
#
_symmetry.space_group_name_H-M   'P 1'
#
loop_
_entity.id
_entity.type
_entity.pdbx_description
1 polymer ?
#
loop_
_entity_poly.entity_id
_entity_poly.type
_entity_poly.pdbx_seq_one_letter_code
_entity_poly.pdbx_strand_id
1 'polypeptide(L)'
;RAKLDEERAQDRRSQIGTGDRSQRIRTYNFPQGRVTDHRIGLTTHQLQYVLEGEPALDEFIDALITEHQTSQLSALEEHGA
;
A
#
# COMPACT_ATOMS: atom_id res chain seq x y z
N ARG A 1 -7.49 30.34 -5.57
CA ARG A 1 -7.75 29.16 -6.42
C ARG A 1 -6.42 28.53 -6.83
N ALA A 2 -5.56 29.23 -7.58
CA ALA A 2 -4.21 28.76 -7.93
C ALA A 2 -3.40 28.14 -6.77
N LYS A 3 -3.30 28.82 -5.61
CA LYS A 3 -2.60 28.28 -4.43
C LYS A 3 -3.21 26.96 -3.89
N LEU A 4 -4.54 26.88 -3.87
CA LEU A 4 -5.27 25.69 -3.40
C LEU A 4 -5.09 24.52 -4.39
N ASP A 5 -5.04 24.81 -5.68
CA ASP A 5 -4.81 23.83 -6.73
C ASP A 5 -3.36 23.33 -6.73
N GLU A 6 -2.41 24.21 -6.38
CA GLU A 6 -1.00 23.87 -6.23
C GLU A 6 -0.74 22.99 -5.01
N GLU A 7 -1.32 23.32 -3.85
CA GLU A 7 -1.28 22.46 -2.64
C GLU A 7 -1.83 21.05 -2.95
N ARG A 8 -3.00 20.97 -3.60
CA ARG A 8 -3.57 19.68 -4.03
C ARG A 8 -2.69 18.92 -5.02
N ALA A 9 -2.04 19.64 -5.94
CA ALA A 9 -1.15 19.02 -6.92
C ALA A 9 0.12 18.47 -6.25
N GLN A 10 0.64 19.17 -5.24
CA GLN A 10 1.78 18.73 -4.44
C GLN A 10 1.42 17.49 -3.62
N ASP A 11 0.28 17.50 -2.92
CA ASP A 11 -0.20 16.37 -2.12
C ASP A 11 -0.45 15.12 -2.98
N ARG A 12 -1.02 15.30 -4.17
CA ARG A 12 -1.21 14.19 -5.10
C ARG A 12 0.13 13.63 -5.59
N ARG A 13 1.11 14.50 -5.88
CA ARG A 13 2.45 14.09 -6.30
C ARG A 13 3.18 13.31 -5.20
N SER A 14 3.05 13.71 -3.94
CA SER A 14 3.68 12.97 -2.83
C SER A 14 3.05 11.59 -2.62
N GLN A 15 1.73 11.47 -2.79
CA GLN A 15 1.02 10.20 -2.62
C GLN A 15 1.24 9.20 -3.77
N ILE A 16 1.23 9.68 -5.02
CA ILE A 16 1.38 8.81 -6.21
C ILE A 16 2.86 8.57 -6.54
N GLY A 17 3.74 9.48 -6.12
CA GLY A 17 5.15 9.47 -6.49
C GLY A 17 5.36 9.86 -7.95
N THR A 18 6.31 9.19 -8.60
CA THR A 18 6.70 9.49 -10.00
C THR A 18 5.84 8.77 -11.03
N GLY A 19 5.04 7.79 -10.60
CA GLY A 19 4.28 6.90 -11.49
C GLY A 19 5.12 5.82 -12.16
N ASP A 20 6.40 5.67 -11.78
CA ASP A 20 7.24 4.59 -12.28
C ASP A 20 6.75 3.21 -11.79
N ARG A 21 6.90 2.20 -12.64
CA ARG A 21 6.49 0.81 -12.35
C ARG A 21 7.26 0.20 -11.19
N SER A 22 8.46 0.69 -10.90
CA SER A 22 9.24 0.27 -9.73
C SER A 22 8.59 0.70 -8.41
N GLN A 23 7.77 1.76 -8.41
CA GLN A 23 7.10 2.32 -7.24
C GLN A 23 5.68 1.76 -7.02
N ARG A 24 5.28 0.73 -7.78
CA ARG A 24 3.96 0.12 -7.64
C ARG A 24 3.80 -0.49 -6.24
N ILE A 25 2.68 -0.21 -5.60
CA ILE A 25 2.35 -0.80 -4.30
C ILE A 25 1.87 -2.25 -4.42
N ARG A 26 1.28 -2.62 -5.56
CA ARG A 26 0.62 -3.93 -5.73
C ARG A 26 0.61 -4.37 -7.19
N THR A 27 0.73 -5.67 -7.43
CA THR A 27 0.56 -6.30 -8.74
C THR A 27 -0.63 -7.24 -8.72
N TYR A 28 -1.57 -7.03 -9.64
CA TYR A 28 -2.69 -7.94 -9.92
C TYR A 28 -2.36 -8.78 -11.16
N ASN A 29 -2.20 -10.08 -11.01
CA ASN A 29 -1.82 -11.00 -12.08
C ASN A 29 -3.00 -11.94 -12.39
N PHE A 30 -3.75 -11.60 -13.45
CA PHE A 30 -4.93 -12.35 -13.88
C PHE A 30 -4.65 -13.77 -14.37
N PRO A 31 -3.65 -14.02 -15.25
CA PRO A 31 -3.36 -15.38 -15.72
C PRO A 31 -3.05 -16.38 -14.61
N GLN A 32 -2.43 -15.91 -13.51
CA GLN A 32 -2.04 -16.75 -12.37
C GLN A 32 -2.95 -16.57 -11.16
N GLY A 33 -4.04 -15.79 -11.30
CA GLY A 33 -5.03 -15.55 -10.26
C GLY A 33 -4.48 -14.98 -8.96
N ARG A 34 -3.37 -14.23 -8.97
CA ARG A 34 -2.71 -13.76 -7.74
C ARG A 34 -2.62 -12.24 -7.61
N VAL A 35 -2.54 -11.79 -6.37
CA VAL A 35 -2.26 -10.41 -5.99
C VAL A 35 -1.06 -10.39 -5.07
N THR A 36 -0.07 -9.56 -5.38
CA THR A 36 1.12 -9.35 -4.54
C THR A 36 1.19 -7.88 -4.14
N ASP A 37 1.21 -7.60 -2.83
CA ASP A 37 1.49 -6.28 -2.27
C ASP A 37 2.99 -6.15 -1.98
N HIS A 38 3.67 -5.22 -2.65
CA HIS A 38 5.12 -5.06 -2.57
C HIS A 38 5.57 -4.27 -1.34
N ARG A 39 4.66 -3.62 -0.62
CA ARG A 39 5.01 -2.87 0.61
C ARG A 39 5.45 -3.82 1.73
N ILE A 40 4.82 -4.99 1.79
CA ILE A 40 5.03 -5.99 2.85
C ILE A 40 5.37 -7.39 2.30
N GLY A 41 5.42 -7.55 0.97
CA GLY A 41 5.71 -8.83 0.32
C GLY A 41 4.57 -9.86 0.37
N LEU A 42 3.38 -9.48 0.83
CA LEU A 42 2.22 -10.38 0.95
C LEU A 42 1.70 -10.78 -0.43
N THR A 43 1.51 -12.08 -0.66
CA THR A 43 0.92 -12.63 -1.89
C THR A 43 -0.25 -13.54 -1.58
N THR A 44 -1.39 -13.32 -2.25
CA THR A 44 -2.54 -14.23 -2.24
C THR A 44 -2.83 -14.77 -3.63
N HIS A 45 -3.38 -15.99 -3.72
CA HIS A 45 -3.82 -16.63 -4.96
C HIS A 45 -5.34 -16.53 -5.18
N GLN A 46 -6.00 -15.63 -4.45
CA GLN A 46 -7.44 -15.44 -4.44
C GLN A 46 -7.84 -14.13 -5.12
N LEU A 47 -7.31 -13.87 -6.33
CA LEU A 47 -7.52 -12.60 -7.05
C LEU A 47 -8.98 -12.19 -7.17
N GLN A 48 -9.87 -13.11 -7.52
CA GLN A 48 -11.29 -12.79 -7.72
C GLN A 48 -11.93 -12.27 -6.44
N TYR A 49 -11.69 -12.93 -5.31
CA TYR A 49 -12.18 -12.49 -4.01
C TYR A 49 -11.62 -11.11 -3.61
N VAL A 50 -10.34 -10.84 -3.90
CA VAL A 50 -9.74 -9.51 -3.64
C VAL A 50 -10.40 -8.42 -4.50
N LEU A 51 -10.80 -8.75 -5.73
CA LEU A 51 -11.51 -7.81 -6.61
C LEU A 51 -12.98 -7.61 -6.20
N GLU A 52 -13.61 -8.63 -5.61
CA GLU A 52 -14.96 -8.55 -5.05
C GLU A 52 -15.00 -7.71 -3.75
N GLY A 53 -13.85 -7.57 -3.07
CA GLY A 53 -13.68 -6.67 -1.92
C GLY A 53 -13.59 -7.42 -0.61
N GLU A 54 -14.45 -7.07 0.34
CA GLU A 54 -14.51 -7.73 1.65
C GLU A 54 -14.97 -9.19 1.51
N PRO A 55 -14.35 -10.14 2.25
CA PRO A 55 -13.34 -9.95 3.30
C PRO A 55 -11.89 -10.07 2.82
N ALA A 56 -11.67 -10.43 1.55
CA ALA A 56 -10.32 -10.76 1.06
C ALA A 56 -9.41 -9.54 0.92
N LEU A 57 -9.97 -8.35 0.69
CA LEU A 57 -9.21 -7.10 0.68
C LEU A 57 -8.80 -6.68 2.10
N ASP A 58 -9.60 -6.99 3.12
CA ASP A 58 -9.34 -6.61 4.52
C ASP A 58 -8.09 -7.30 5.06
N GLU A 59 -7.83 -8.55 4.65
CA GLU A 59 -6.59 -9.26 4.97
C GLU A 59 -5.33 -8.45 4.60
N PHE A 60 -5.34 -7.78 3.44
CA PHE A 60 -4.24 -6.90 3.06
C PHE A 60 -4.18 -5.65 3.93
N ILE A 61 -5.33 -5.05 4.23
CA ILE A 61 -5.42 -3.80 4.99
C ILE A 61 -4.90 -4.04 6.41
N ASP A 62 -5.35 -5.10 7.07
CA ASP A 62 -4.96 -5.45 8.43
C ASP A 62 -3.47 -5.78 8.51
N ALA A 63 -2.93 -6.52 7.53
CA ALA A 63 -1.50 -6.81 7.46
C ALA A 63 -0.65 -5.54 7.30
N LEU A 64 -1.11 -4.58 6.47
CA LEU A 64 -0.43 -3.30 6.28
C LEU A 64 -0.47 -2.43 7.53
N ILE A 65 -1.61 -2.37 8.21
CA ILE A 65 -1.77 -1.63 9.47
C ILE A 65 -0.83 -2.20 10.52
N THR A 66 -0.82 -3.53 10.67
CA THR A 66 0.03 -4.24 11.63
C THR A 66 1.50 -3.95 11.37
N GLU A 67 1.96 -4.08 10.13
CA GLU A 67 3.36 -3.78 9.77
C GLU A 67 3.72 -2.32 10.07
N HIS A 68 2.82 -1.40 9.73
CA HIS A 68 3.04 0.02 9.99
C HIS A 68 3.12 0.35 11.49
N GLN A 69 2.30 -0.30 12.31
CA GLN A 69 2.34 -0.15 13.77
C GLN A 69 3.63 -0.73 14.35
N THR A 70 4.02 -1.93 13.92
CA THR A 70 5.29 -2.56 14.32
C THR A 70 6.48 -1.68 13.97
N SER A 71 6.56 -1.17 12.74
CA SER A 71 7.63 -0.28 12.30
C SER A 71 7.72 1.00 13.13
N GLN A 72 6.58 1.60 13.50
CA GLN A 72 6.55 2.77 14.37
C GLN A 72 7.02 2.46 15.79
N LEU A 73 6.60 1.34 16.36
CA LEU A 73 7.03 0.91 17.69
C LEU A 73 8.54 0.67 17.72
N SER A 74 9.09 -0.05 16.74
CA SER A 74 10.54 -0.28 16.64
C SER A 74 11.33 1.02 16.48
N ALA A 75 10.85 1.97 15.67
CA ALA A 75 11.49 3.28 15.53
C ALA A 75 11.49 4.09 16.84
N LEU A 76 10.45 3.97 17.66
CA LEU A 76 10.39 4.61 18.98
C LEU A 76 11.35 3.96 19.98
N GLU A 77 11.49 2.64 19.95
CA GLU A 77 12.46 1.91 20.78
C GLU A 77 13.90 2.27 20.45
N GLU A 78 14.23 2.39 19.15
CA GLU A 78 15.57 2.79 18.69
C GLU A 78 15.92 4.24 19.06
N HIS A 79 14.95 5.16 19.06
CA HIS A 79 15.17 6.56 19.43
C HIS A 79 15.16 6.81 20.95
N GLY A 80 14.65 5.86 21.74
CA GLY A 80 14.66 5.91 23.20
C GLY A 80 15.93 5.32 23.85
N ALA A 81 16.77 4.62 23.08
CA ALA A 81 18.05 4.05 23.48
C ALA A 81 19.23 4.99 23.17
#